data_AF-A0A1V1P0T3-F1
#
_entry.id   AF-A0A1V1P0T3-F1
#
_cell.length_a   1.000
_cell.length_b   1.000
_cell.length_c   1.000
_cell.angle_alpha   90.00
_cell.angle_beta   90.00
_cell.angle_gamma   90.00
#
_symmetry.space_group_name_H-M   'P 1'
#
loop_
_entity.id
_entity.type
_entity.pdbx_description
1 polymer ?
#
loop_
_entity_poly.entity_id
_entity_poly.type
_entity_poly.pdbx_seq_one_letter_code
_entity_poly.pdbx_strand_id
1 'polypeptide(L)'
;MAYCELNQIETAVFAFKKALDINPNSADTHFWLAVSYSLDSKNDRLAENEFIKTIKIDPDHLDARFKLFSLYVKNNEVGKAMQQLQEILIIDPGNKMAQDLLEKKEK
;
A
#
# COMPACT_ATOMS: atom_id res chain seq x y z
N MET A 1 23.24 -5.82 -10.42
CA MET A 1 21.92 -6.38 -10.03
C MET A 1 20.84 -5.30 -10.03
N ALA A 2 21.08 -4.08 -9.52
CA ALA A 2 20.08 -2.98 -9.45
C ALA A 2 19.40 -2.57 -10.78
N TYR A 3 20.07 -2.70 -11.93
CA TYR A 3 19.47 -2.35 -13.24
C TYR A 3 18.33 -3.28 -13.67
N CYS A 4 18.38 -4.56 -13.28
CA CYS A 4 17.34 -5.51 -13.66
C CYS A 4 16.03 -5.25 -12.89
N GLU A 5 16.15 -4.87 -11.61
CA GLU A 5 15.00 -4.59 -10.75
C GLU A 5 14.27 -3.32 -11.20
N LEU A 6 14.99 -2.24 -11.54
CA LEU A 6 14.39 -1.02 -12.08
C LEU A 6 13.62 -1.29 -13.39
N ASN A 7 14.21 -2.07 -14.29
CA ASN A 7 13.55 -2.41 -15.56
C ASN A 7 12.29 -3.26 -15.35
N GLN A 8 12.28 -4.14 -14.34
CA GLN A 8 11.11 -4.93 -13.98
C GLN A 8 10.01 -4.07 -13.34
N ILE A 9 10.37 -3.10 -12.49
CA ILE A 9 9.42 -2.16 -11.88
C ILE A 9 8.72 -1.34 -12.96
N GLU A 10 9.48 -0.75 -13.90
CA GLU A 10 8.89 0.04 -14.99
C GLU A 10 7.96 -0.79 -15.88
N THR A 11 8.37 -2.02 -16.20
CA THR A 11 7.55 -2.95 -16.99
C THR A 11 6.25 -3.31 -16.26
N ALA A 12 6.31 -3.58 -14.96
CA ALA A 12 5.15 -3.88 -14.13
C ALA A 12 4.19 -2.68 -14.05
N VAL A 13 4.72 -1.48 -13.78
CA VAL A 13 3.94 -0.23 -13.77
C VAL A 13 3.24 -0.01 -15.10
N PHE A 14 3.92 -0.24 -16.22
CA PHE A 14 3.33 -0.10 -17.55
C PHE A 14 2.21 -1.12 -17.79
N ALA A 15 2.40 -2.38 -17.41
CA ALA A 15 1.40 -3.43 -17.54
C ALA A 15 0.14 -3.12 -16.71
N PHE A 16 0.29 -2.70 -15.45
CA PHE A 16 -0.85 -2.37 -14.60
C PHE A 16 -1.57 -1.10 -15.07
N LYS A 17 -0.87 -0.10 -15.61
CA LYS A 17 -1.51 1.06 -16.25
C LYS A 17 -2.40 0.65 -17.43
N LYS A 18 -1.92 -0.24 -18.30
CA LYS A 18 -2.76 -0.78 -19.39
C LYS A 18 -3.96 -1.57 -18.87
N ALA A 19 -3.79 -2.30 -17.77
CA ALA A 19 -4.92 -2.99 -17.14
C ALA A 19 -5.96 -1.99 -16.60
N LEU A 20 -5.52 -0.85 -16.06
CA LEU A 20 -6.42 0.24 -15.65
C LEU A 20 -7.11 0.93 -16.82
N ASP A 21 -6.50 0.98 -18.01
CA ASP A 21 -7.16 1.47 -19.21
C ASP A 21 -8.37 0.59 -19.60
N ILE A 22 -8.33 -0.70 -19.25
CA ILE A 22 -9.41 -1.67 -19.51
C ILE A 22 -10.44 -1.64 -18.37
N ASN A 23 -9.98 -1.67 -17.12
CA ASN A 23 -10.83 -1.59 -15.94
C ASN A 23 -10.29 -0.56 -14.93
N PRO A 24 -10.74 0.71 -15.03
CA PRO A 24 -10.25 1.79 -14.17
C PRO A 24 -10.62 1.67 -12.70
N ASN A 25 -11.59 0.80 -12.35
CA ASN A 25 -12.10 0.64 -10.99
C ASN A 25 -11.69 -0.70 -10.37
N SER A 26 -10.60 -1.30 -10.86
CA SER A 26 -10.06 -2.54 -10.31
C SER A 26 -9.21 -2.26 -9.07
N ALA A 27 -9.73 -2.60 -7.88
CA ALA A 27 -8.99 -2.47 -6.62
C ALA A 27 -7.65 -3.24 -6.68
N ASP A 28 -7.68 -4.49 -7.16
CA ASP A 28 -6.49 -5.32 -7.31
C ASP A 28 -5.44 -4.67 -8.22
N THR A 29 -5.87 -4.08 -9.34
CA THR A 29 -4.93 -3.45 -10.27
C THR A 29 -4.30 -2.20 -9.67
N HIS A 30 -5.08 -1.38 -8.95
CA HIS A 30 -4.55 -0.26 -8.19
C HIS A 30 -3.59 -0.72 -7.09
N PHE A 31 -3.90 -1.81 -6.39
CA PHE A 31 -3.06 -2.39 -5.35
C PHE A 31 -1.69 -2.82 -5.91
N TRP A 32 -1.68 -3.61 -6.99
CA TRP A 32 -0.43 -4.08 -7.57
C TRP A 32 0.39 -2.96 -8.23
N LEU A 33 -0.27 -1.94 -8.76
CA LEU A 33 0.40 -0.73 -9.23
C LEU A 33 1.04 0.03 -8.06
N ALA A 34 0.34 0.17 -6.94
CA ALA A 34 0.87 0.79 -5.72
C ALA A 34 2.07 0.02 -5.15
N VAL A 35 1.98 -1.32 -5.10
CA VAL A 35 3.09 -2.19 -4.69
C VAL A 35 4.28 -1.98 -5.61
N SER A 36 4.07 -1.95 -6.93
CA SER A 36 5.15 -1.71 -7.89
C SER A 36 5.83 -0.36 -7.67
N TYR A 37 5.05 0.69 -7.40
CA TYR A 37 5.61 2.00 -7.05
C TYR A 37 6.38 1.99 -5.73
N SER A 38 5.90 1.26 -4.72
CA SER A 38 6.54 1.21 -3.40
C SER A 38 7.94 0.57 -3.39
N LEU A 39 8.30 -0.15 -4.47
CA LEU A 39 9.62 -0.77 -4.64
C LEU A 39 10.72 0.27 -4.91
N ASP A 40 10.37 1.45 -5.44
CA ASP A 40 11.30 2.56 -5.60
C ASP A 40 10.85 3.73 -4.73
N SER A 41 11.68 4.11 -3.75
CA SER A 41 11.39 5.21 -2.83
C SER A 41 11.11 6.55 -3.52
N LYS A 42 11.59 6.74 -4.76
CA LYS A 42 11.26 7.94 -5.56
C LYS A 42 9.78 8.03 -5.89
N ASN A 43 9.08 6.90 -5.90
CA ASN A 43 7.68 6.77 -6.26
C ASN A 43 6.77 6.57 -5.03
N ASP A 44 7.26 6.74 -3.80
CA ASP A 44 6.47 6.52 -2.58
C ASP A 44 5.17 7.34 -2.57
N ARG A 45 5.18 8.57 -3.11
CA ARG A 45 3.95 9.38 -3.27
C ARG A 45 2.94 8.78 -4.27
N LEU A 46 3.43 8.19 -5.35
CA LEU A 46 2.59 7.50 -6.32
C LEU A 46 2.01 6.23 -5.71
N ALA A 47 2.83 5.48 -4.96
CA ALA A 47 2.38 4.31 -4.22
C ALA A 47 1.26 4.65 -3.24
N GLU A 48 1.44 5.71 -2.42
CA GLU A 48 0.43 6.21 -1.47
C GLU A 48 -0.90 6.48 -2.19
N ASN A 49 -0.86 7.22 -3.30
CA ASN A 49 -2.08 7.58 -4.04
C ASN A 49 -2.83 6.36 -4.59
N GLU A 50 -2.10 5.37 -5.12
CA GLU A 50 -2.71 4.15 -5.65
C GLU A 50 -3.23 3.22 -4.54
N PHE A 51 -2.57 3.15 -3.38
CA PHE A 51 -3.12 2.47 -2.20
C PHE A 51 -4.40 3.14 -1.70
N ILE A 52 -4.45 4.48 -1.65
CA ILE A 52 -5.66 5.21 -1.26
C ILE A 52 -6.80 4.93 -2.24
N LYS A 53 -6.53 4.88 -3.56
CA LYS A 53 -7.56 4.48 -4.54
C LYS A 53 -8.05 3.07 -4.32
N THR A 54 -7.15 2.13 -4.03
CA THR A 54 -7.50 0.75 -3.68
C THR A 54 -8.50 0.74 -2.52
N ILE A 55 -8.18 1.44 -1.43
CA ILE A 55 -9.04 1.53 -0.23
C ILE A 55 -10.36 2.27 -0.51
N LYS A 56 -10.38 3.21 -1.46
CA LYS A 56 -11.63 3.86 -1.88
C LYS A 56 -12.56 2.95 -2.68
N ILE A 57 -11.99 2.04 -3.47
CA ILE A 57 -12.76 1.08 -4.27
C ILE A 57 -13.18 -0.10 -3.39
N ASP A 58 -12.26 -0.60 -2.57
CA ASP A 58 -12.46 -1.68 -1.61
C ASP A 58 -11.98 -1.24 -0.21
N PRO A 59 -12.89 -0.69 0.62
CA PRO A 59 -12.58 -0.23 1.97
C PRO A 59 -12.06 -1.32 2.91
N ASP A 60 -12.41 -2.58 2.63
CA ASP A 60 -12.11 -3.76 3.45
C ASP A 60 -10.79 -4.42 3.01
N HIS A 61 -10.08 -3.84 2.03
CA HIS A 61 -8.79 -4.35 1.55
C HIS A 61 -7.69 -4.16 2.59
N LEU A 62 -7.61 -5.10 3.54
CA LEU A 62 -6.66 -5.07 4.65
C LEU A 62 -5.20 -5.01 4.18
N ASP A 63 -4.84 -5.76 3.12
CA ASP A 63 -3.47 -5.74 2.60
C ASP A 63 -3.04 -4.35 2.09
N ALA A 64 -3.94 -3.61 1.43
CA ALA A 64 -3.66 -2.25 0.98
C ALA A 64 -3.39 -1.32 2.17
N ARG A 65 -4.17 -1.46 3.25
CA ARG A 65 -3.96 -0.70 4.50
C ARG A 65 -2.64 -1.08 5.18
N PHE A 66 -2.27 -2.36 5.22
CA PHE A 66 -0.98 -2.81 5.77
C PHE A 66 0.21 -2.30 4.94
N LYS A 67 0.11 -2.31 3.61
CA LYS A 67 1.13 -1.74 2.74
C LYS A 67 1.25 -0.23 2.90
N LEU A 68 0.13 0.47 3.03
CA LEU A 68 0.10 1.91 3.30
C LEU A 68 0.69 2.25 4.69
N PHE A 69 0.37 1.46 5.72
CA PHE A 69 1.03 1.52 7.03
C PHE A 69 2.55 1.38 6.89
N SER A 70 3.01 0.34 6.19
CA SER A 70 4.44 0.07 6.01
C SER A 70 5.15 1.19 5.26
N LEU A 71 4.49 1.76 4.24
CA LEU A 71 4.97 2.91 3.49
C LEU A 71 5.12 4.15 4.38
N TYR A 72 4.13 4.44 5.22
CA TYR A 72 4.21 5.55 6.17
C TYR A 72 5.27 5.35 7.24
N VAL A 73 5.44 4.13 7.77
CA VAL A 73 6.54 3.82 8.70
C VAL A 73 7.89 4.04 8.04
N LYS A 74 8.07 3.58 6.80
CA LYS A 74 9.30 3.80 6.00
C LYS A 74 9.60 5.28 5.80
N ASN A 75 8.56 6.09 5.59
CA ASN A 75 8.67 7.55 5.41
C ASN A 75 8.74 8.33 6.72
N ASN A 76 8.81 7.65 7.87
CA ASN A 76 8.78 8.24 9.20
C ASN A 76 7.48 9.05 9.50
N GLU A 77 6.41 8.80 8.76
CA GLU A 77 5.07 9.38 8.91
C GLU A 77 4.23 8.58 9.91
N VAL A 78 4.75 8.44 11.13
CA VAL A 78 4.17 7.58 12.17
C VAL A 78 2.71 7.93 12.49
N GLY A 79 2.32 9.20 12.40
CA GLY A 79 0.93 9.62 12.62
C GLY A 79 -0.05 8.97 11.65
N LYS A 80 0.26 9.03 10.34
CA LYS A 80 -0.58 8.41 9.30
C LYS A 80 -0.55 6.89 9.36
N ALA A 81 0.62 6.31 9.69
CA ALA A 81 0.74 4.86 9.88
C ALA A 81 -0.25 4.38 10.95
N MET A 82 -0.26 5.01 12.13
CA MET A 82 -1.14 4.62 13.23
C MET A 82 -2.62 4.71 12.86
N GLN A 83 -3.00 5.72 12.08
CA GLN A 83 -4.36 5.84 11.58
C GLN A 83 -4.76 4.62 10.73
N GLN A 84 -3.88 4.14 9.84
CA GLN A 84 -4.17 2.94 9.06
C GLN A 84 -4.29 1.69 9.93
N LEU A 85 -3.48 1.59 10.99
CA LEU A 85 -3.51 0.47 11.91
C LEU A 85 -4.80 0.42 12.74
N GLN A 86 -5.28 1.59 13.17
CA GLN A 86 -6.58 1.73 13.83
C GLN A 86 -7.73 1.32 12.90
N GLU A 87 -7.70 1.76 11.64
CA GLU A 87 -8.69 1.38 10.63
C GLU A 87 -8.71 -0.14 10.37
N ILE A 88 -7.54 -0.79 10.34
CA ILE A 88 -7.44 -2.24 10.22
C ILE A 88 -8.15 -2.93 11.40
N LEU A 89 -7.98 -2.42 12.63
CA LEU A 89 -8.67 -2.98 13.80
C LEU A 89 -10.17 -2.67 13.86
N ILE A 90 -10.63 -1.63 13.17
CA ILE A 90 -12.07 -1.37 13.02
C ILE A 90 -12.70 -2.42 12.09
N ILE A 91 -12.02 -2.76 11.01
CA ILE A 91 -12.49 -3.75 10.01
C ILE A 91 -12.32 -5.18 10.54
N ASP A 92 -11.15 -5.49 11.09
CA ASP A 92 -10.80 -6.77 11.68
C ASP A 92 -10.25 -6.57 13.12
N PRO A 93 -11.14 -6.48 14.11
CA PRO A 93 -10.75 -6.32 15.51
C PRO A 93 -9.90 -7.47 16.05
N GLY A 94 -9.93 -8.64 15.40
CA GLY A 94 -9.17 -9.82 15.77
C GLY A 94 -7.77 -9.87 15.15
N ASN A 95 -7.37 -8.83 14.42
CA ASN A 95 -6.11 -8.83 13.70
C ASN A 95 -4.92 -8.73 14.65
N LYS A 96 -4.37 -9.89 15.02
CA LYS A 96 -3.21 -10.00 15.93
C LYS A 96 -2.02 -9.18 15.45
N MET A 97 -1.76 -9.15 14.14
CA MET A 97 -0.64 -8.40 13.59
C MET A 97 -0.81 -6.90 13.83
N ALA A 98 -2.02 -6.36 13.65
CA ALA A 98 -2.28 -4.95 13.91
C ALA A 98 -2.23 -4.61 15.42
N GLN A 99 -2.70 -5.52 16.28
CA GLN A 99 -2.60 -5.38 17.74
C GLN A 99 -1.13 -5.35 18.20
N ASP A 100 -0.33 -6.33 17.78
CA ASP A 100 1.10 -6.44 18.12
C ASP A 100 1.87 -5.18 17.69
N LEU A 101 1.55 -4.62 16.51
CA LEU A 101 2.19 -3.42 15.98
C LEU A 101 1.80 -2.14 16.75
N LEU A 102 0.59 -2.06 17.30
CA LEU A 102 0.18 -0.96 18.19
C LEU A 102 0.88 -1.06 19.54
N GLU A 103 0.86 -2.24 20.16
CA GLU A 103 1.46 -2.46 21.49
C GLU A 103 2.97 -2.18 21.50
N LYS A 104 3.67 -2.55 20.42
CA LYS A 104 5.12 -2.34 20.30
C LYS A 104 5.52 -0.86 20.31
N LYS A 105 4.60 0.06 20.02
CA LYS A 105 4.84 1.50 19.99
C LYS A 105 4.59 2.19 21.34
N GLU A 106 3.88 1.52 22.25
CA GLU A 106 3.59 2.02 23.60
C GLU A 106 4.69 1.63 24.63
N LYS A 107 5.68 0.83 24.22
CA LYS A 107 6.86 0.46 25.02
C LYS A 107 8.10 1.26 24.60
#